data_AF-A0A3C0ITI5-F1
#
_entry.id   AF-A0A3C0ITI5-F1
#
_cell.length_a   1.000
_cell.length_b   1.000
_cell.length_c   1.000
_cell.angle_alpha   90.00
_cell.angle_beta   90.00
_cell.angle_gamma   90.00
#
_symmetry.space_group_name_H-M   'P 1'
#
loop_
_entity.id
_entity.type
_entity.pdbx_description
1 polymer ?
#
loop_
_entity_poly.entity_id
_entity_poly.type
_entity_poly.pdbx_seq_one_letter_code
_entity_poly.pdbx_strand_id
1 'polypeptide(L)'
;MALQHPTVSWANGSNIYEVNLRQYTTQGTFLAFANHLPRLKAMGVDVLWFMPITPISINKRQGSLGSYYACSSYTDTNPEFGSIAQFQYLVRLAHENGMRVIIDWVANHTGCDHKWMYTNPEWFLKNEQGQFYDRNGWVDVADLDYSQPAMRKAMIEAMLF
;
A
#
# COMPACT_ATOMS: atom_id res chain seq x y z
N MET A 1 -8.90 29.08 -6.52
CA MET A 1 -10.23 28.52 -6.15
C MET A 1 -9.96 27.16 -5.54
N ALA A 2 -10.28 26.94 -4.27
CA ALA A 2 -10.21 25.60 -3.70
C ALA A 2 -11.24 24.73 -4.42
N LEU A 3 -10.83 23.63 -5.04
CA LEU A 3 -11.74 22.63 -5.56
C LEU A 3 -12.52 22.07 -4.36
N GLN A 4 -13.80 22.42 -4.25
CA GLN A 4 -14.68 21.73 -3.33
C GLN A 4 -14.92 20.34 -3.89
N HIS A 5 -14.33 19.33 -3.26
CA HIS A 5 -14.64 17.93 -3.52
C HIS A 5 -15.80 17.54 -2.60
N PRO A 6 -17.05 17.49 -3.09
CA PRO A 6 -18.18 17.13 -2.24
C PRO A 6 -17.98 15.70 -1.72
N THR A 7 -18.27 15.48 -0.44
CA THR A 7 -18.23 14.14 0.14
C THR A 7 -19.23 13.25 -0.60
N VAL A 8 -18.75 12.12 -1.11
CA VAL A 8 -19.59 11.11 -1.74
C VAL A 8 -20.62 10.59 -0.72
N SER A 9 -21.86 10.38 -1.15
CA SER A 9 -22.99 10.10 -0.24
C SER A 9 -22.78 8.90 0.67
N TRP A 10 -22.08 7.86 0.19
CA TRP A 10 -21.80 6.66 0.96
C TRP A 10 -20.78 6.88 2.08
N ALA A 11 -19.89 7.86 1.96
CA ALA A 11 -18.82 8.07 2.94
C ALA A 11 -19.33 8.70 4.24
N ASN A 12 -20.45 9.44 4.17
CA ASN A 12 -21.03 10.05 5.35
C ASN A 12 -21.59 8.99 6.30
N GLY A 13 -21.06 8.91 7.52
CA GLY A 13 -21.48 7.93 8.53
C GLY A 13 -20.96 6.49 8.32
N SER A 14 -20.05 6.27 7.37
CA SER A 14 -19.39 4.96 7.18
C SER A 14 -18.44 4.63 8.34
N ASN A 15 -18.42 3.36 8.74
CA ASN A 15 -17.41 2.85 9.67
C ASN A 15 -16.23 2.23 8.91
N ILE A 16 -15.02 2.73 9.18
CA ILE A 16 -13.78 2.23 8.59
C ILE A 16 -13.08 1.32 9.61
N TYR A 17 -12.61 0.17 9.13
CA TYR A 17 -11.80 -0.76 9.91
C TYR A 17 -10.43 -0.95 9.25
N GLU A 18 -9.38 -0.51 9.94
CA GLU A 18 -8.01 -0.70 9.48
C GLU A 18 -7.54 -2.14 9.74
N VAL A 19 -6.97 -2.76 8.72
CA VAL A 19 -6.57 -4.17 8.70
C VAL A 19 -5.05 -4.27 8.60
N ASN A 20 -4.43 -4.67 9.72
CA ASN A 20 -3.09 -5.21 9.70
C ASN A 20 -3.15 -6.70 9.34
N LEU A 21 -3.03 -7.02 8.05
CA LEU A 21 -3.30 -8.36 7.54
C LEU A 21 -2.41 -9.45 8.16
N ARG A 22 -1.10 -9.19 8.24
CA ARG A 22 -0.10 -10.08 8.87
C ARG A 22 -0.49 -10.51 10.28
N GLN A 23 -1.03 -9.58 11.06
CA GLN A 23 -1.32 -9.79 12.48
C GLN A 23 -2.76 -10.23 12.75
N TYR A 24 -3.64 -10.17 11.74
CA TYR A 24 -5.08 -10.42 11.95
C TYR A 24 -5.41 -11.90 12.17
N THR A 25 -4.69 -12.79 11.48
CA THR A 25 -4.84 -14.24 11.63
C THR A 25 -3.46 -14.88 11.81
N THR A 26 -3.40 -16.10 12.33
CA THR A 26 -2.14 -16.84 12.45
C THR A 26 -1.43 -17.02 11.10
N GLN A 27 -2.20 -17.18 10.01
CA GLN A 27 -1.66 -17.34 8.66
C GLN A 27 -1.24 -16.01 8.04
N GLY A 28 -1.87 -14.89 8.41
CA GLY A 28 -1.57 -13.56 7.86
C GLY A 28 -1.90 -13.38 6.37
N THR A 29 -2.81 -14.19 5.79
CA THR A 29 -3.07 -14.20 4.34
C THR A 29 -4.43 -13.59 3.95
N PHE A 30 -4.56 -13.18 2.69
CA PHE A 30 -5.83 -12.68 2.12
C PHE A 30 -6.97 -13.69 2.26
N LEU A 31 -6.71 -14.97 1.99
CA LEU A 31 -7.72 -16.02 2.06
C LEU A 31 -8.14 -16.33 3.50
N ALA A 32 -7.20 -16.30 4.45
CA ALA A 32 -7.53 -16.48 5.86
C ALA A 32 -8.42 -15.33 6.36
N PHE A 33 -8.06 -14.09 6.01
CA PHE A 33 -8.84 -12.91 6.37
C PHE A 33 -10.25 -12.91 5.77
N ALA A 34 -10.43 -13.39 4.53
CA ALA A 34 -11.72 -13.44 3.85
C ALA A 34 -12.83 -14.14 4.67
N ASN A 35 -12.47 -15.14 5.48
CA ASN A 35 -13.43 -15.86 6.33
C ASN A 35 -14.04 -14.98 7.43
N HIS A 36 -13.45 -13.82 7.73
CA HIS A 36 -13.91 -12.90 8.76
C HIS A 36 -14.84 -11.80 8.22
N LEU A 37 -15.02 -11.70 6.90
CA LEU A 37 -15.89 -10.70 6.28
C LEU A 37 -17.33 -10.72 6.83
N PRO A 38 -18.00 -11.88 7.02
CA PRO A 38 -19.35 -11.90 7.58
C PRO A 38 -19.41 -11.34 9.00
N ARG A 39 -18.41 -11.64 9.83
CA ARG A 39 -18.31 -11.11 11.20
C ARG A 39 -18.12 -9.58 11.19
N LEU A 40 -17.22 -9.08 10.34
CA LEU A 40 -16.96 -7.65 10.22
C LEU A 40 -18.20 -6.90 9.71
N LYS A 41 -18.94 -7.49 8.77
CA LYS A 41 -20.21 -6.93 8.32
C LYS A 41 -21.25 -6.88 9.44
N ALA A 42 -21.39 -7.95 10.22
CA ALA A 42 -22.29 -7.98 11.38
C ALA A 42 -21.90 -6.96 12.47
N MET A 43 -20.61 -6.62 12.58
CA MET A 43 -20.11 -5.57 13.46
C MET A 43 -20.41 -4.15 12.95
N GLY A 44 -20.89 -4.00 11.71
CA GLY A 44 -21.21 -2.71 11.11
C GLY A 44 -20.05 -2.04 10.38
N VAL A 45 -19.04 -2.81 9.95
CA VAL A 45 -17.95 -2.28 9.10
C VAL A 45 -18.45 -2.06 7.68
N ASP A 46 -18.17 -0.87 7.14
CA ASP A 46 -18.54 -0.47 5.77
C ASP A 46 -17.32 -0.40 4.85
N VAL A 47 -16.16 -0.04 5.38
CA VAL A 47 -14.92 0.11 4.62
C VAL A 47 -13.80 -0.65 5.32
N LEU A 48 -13.14 -1.54 4.57
CA LEU A 48 -11.91 -2.19 4.97
C LEU A 48 -10.74 -1.38 4.44
N TRP A 49 -9.90 -0.86 5.32
CA TRP A 49 -8.67 -0.18 4.95
C TRP A 49 -7.49 -1.10 5.25
N PHE A 50 -6.87 -1.68 4.23
CA PHE A 50 -5.68 -2.50 4.42
C PHE A 50 -4.45 -1.59 4.56
N MET A 51 -3.65 -1.86 5.59
CA MET A 51 -2.24 -1.45 5.60
C MET A 51 -1.53 -1.92 4.30
N PRO A 52 -0.35 -1.38 3.94
CA PRO A 52 0.27 -1.69 2.66
C PRO A 52 0.41 -3.21 2.43
N ILE A 53 -0.07 -3.66 1.27
CA ILE A 53 -0.09 -5.07 0.87
C ILE A 53 1.04 -5.43 -0.11
N THR A 54 1.85 -4.45 -0.49
CA THR A 54 2.95 -4.58 -1.45
C THR A 54 4.17 -5.31 -0.86
N PRO A 55 5.01 -5.95 -1.68
CA PRO A 55 6.26 -6.55 -1.21
C PRO A 55 7.13 -5.53 -0.47
N ILE A 56 7.79 -6.01 0.59
CA ILE A 56 8.67 -5.18 1.43
C ILE A 56 10.12 -5.36 0.99
N SER A 57 10.83 -4.25 0.89
CA SER A 57 12.26 -4.18 0.59
C SER A 57 13.10 -5.07 1.52
N ILE A 58 14.12 -5.71 0.96
CA ILE A 58 15.10 -6.50 1.72
C ILE A 58 16.28 -5.62 2.11
N ASN A 59 16.70 -4.72 1.22
CA ASN A 59 17.80 -3.81 1.48
C ASN A 59 17.48 -2.84 2.63
N LYS A 60 18.40 -2.73 3.60
CA LYS A 60 18.26 -1.91 4.82
C LYS A 60 17.00 -2.19 5.67
N ARG A 61 16.35 -3.34 5.46
CA ARG A 61 15.14 -3.76 6.16
C ARG A 61 15.27 -3.60 7.68
N GLN A 62 14.28 -2.98 8.29
CA GLN A 62 14.17 -2.89 9.75
C GLN A 62 13.51 -4.14 10.34
N GLY A 63 14.19 -4.76 11.30
CA GLY A 63 13.74 -6.02 11.90
C GLY A 63 13.75 -7.20 10.91
N SER A 64 13.16 -8.32 11.31
CA SER A 64 13.14 -9.55 10.49
C SER A 64 12.17 -9.46 9.30
N LEU A 65 11.02 -8.80 9.49
CA LEU A 65 9.94 -8.75 8.50
C LEU A 65 9.89 -7.45 7.69
N GLY A 66 10.49 -6.37 8.18
CA GLY A 66 10.41 -5.06 7.56
C GLY A 66 9.11 -4.30 7.85
N SER A 67 9.19 -2.98 7.67
CA SER A 67 8.04 -2.08 7.70
C SER A 67 7.15 -2.30 6.47
N TYR A 68 5.82 -2.32 6.64
CA TYR A 68 4.88 -2.36 5.52
C TYR A 68 5.07 -1.18 4.55
N TYR A 69 5.60 -0.06 5.06
CA TYR A 69 5.74 1.20 4.35
C TYR A 69 7.00 1.29 3.47
N ALA A 70 7.88 0.29 3.50
CA ALA A 70 9.09 0.24 2.68
C ALA A 70 8.91 -0.68 1.45
N CYS A 71 8.01 -0.32 0.54
CA CYS A 71 7.65 -1.17 -0.59
C CYS A 71 8.77 -1.35 -1.63
N SER A 72 8.87 -2.52 -2.27
CA SER A 72 9.79 -2.79 -3.39
C SER A 72 9.11 -2.88 -4.76
N SER A 73 7.78 -2.90 -4.78
CA SER A 73 6.96 -2.78 -6.00
C SER A 73 5.57 -2.25 -5.67
N TYR A 74 5.07 -1.32 -6.47
CA TYR A 74 3.69 -0.81 -6.35
C TYR A 74 2.61 -1.70 -6.98
N THR A 75 2.97 -2.63 -7.86
CA THR A 75 2.01 -3.38 -8.69
C THR A 75 2.04 -4.89 -8.45
N ASP A 76 2.65 -5.29 -7.33
CA ASP A 76 2.70 -6.67 -6.87
C ASP A 76 2.12 -6.75 -5.46
N THR A 77 1.68 -7.93 -5.06
CA THR A 77 1.31 -8.22 -3.66
C THR A 77 2.48 -8.89 -2.94
N ASN A 78 2.64 -8.61 -1.65
CA ASN A 78 3.62 -9.27 -0.81
C ASN A 78 3.33 -10.79 -0.79
N PRO A 79 4.29 -11.65 -1.19
CA PRO A 79 4.08 -13.09 -1.19
C PRO A 79 3.68 -13.68 0.18
N GLU A 80 4.02 -13.00 1.27
CA GLU A 80 3.56 -13.34 2.63
C GLU A 80 2.02 -13.38 2.75
N PHE A 81 1.32 -12.50 2.02
CA PHE A 81 -0.12 -12.35 2.11
C PHE A 81 -0.87 -13.19 1.06
N GLY A 82 -0.19 -13.49 -0.05
CA GLY A 82 -0.71 -14.25 -1.18
C GLY A 82 -0.52 -13.51 -2.51
N SER A 83 -1.09 -14.09 -3.56
CA SER A 83 -1.07 -13.55 -4.92
C SER A 83 -2.09 -12.44 -5.15
N ILE A 84 -1.88 -11.64 -6.20
CA ILE A 84 -2.84 -10.62 -6.65
C ILE A 84 -4.22 -11.20 -6.93
N ALA A 85 -4.31 -12.42 -7.48
CA ALA A 85 -5.57 -13.11 -7.73
C ALA A 85 -6.33 -13.43 -6.43
N GLN A 86 -5.60 -13.78 -5.35
CA GLN A 86 -6.19 -14.00 -4.03
C GLN A 86 -6.66 -12.69 -3.39
N PHE A 87 -5.94 -11.58 -3.61
CA PHE A 87 -6.40 -10.27 -3.17
C PHE A 87 -7.65 -9.83 -3.94
N GLN A 88 -7.69 -9.99 -5.27
CA GLN A 88 -8.88 -9.73 -6.09
C GLN A 88 -10.08 -10.57 -5.64
N TYR A 89 -9.85 -11.84 -5.28
CA TYR A 89 -10.88 -12.70 -4.71
C TYR A 89 -11.43 -12.15 -3.39
N LEU A 90 -10.55 -11.71 -2.48
CA LEU A 90 -10.94 -11.06 -1.22
C LEU A 90 -11.75 -9.78 -1.46
N VAL A 91 -11.32 -8.92 -2.38
CA VAL A 91 -12.03 -7.68 -2.74
C VAL A 91 -13.43 -8.00 -3.29
N ARG A 92 -13.56 -9.01 -4.16
CA ARG A 92 -14.86 -9.44 -4.66
C ARG A 92 -15.79 -9.88 -3.53
N LEU A 93 -15.31 -10.71 -2.60
CA LEU A 93 -16.11 -11.13 -1.45
C LEU A 93 -16.50 -9.95 -0.54
N ALA A 94 -15.60 -8.98 -0.35
CA ALA A 94 -15.92 -7.77 0.41
C ALA A 94 -17.06 -6.97 -0.25
N HIS A 95 -17.01 -6.80 -1.57
CA HIS A 95 -18.07 -6.15 -2.35
C HIS A 95 -19.40 -6.91 -2.29
N GLU A 96 -19.38 -8.25 -2.38
CA GLU A 96 -20.56 -9.09 -2.21
C GLU A 96 -21.21 -8.95 -0.82
N ASN A 97 -20.42 -8.60 0.21
CA ASN A 97 -20.90 -8.28 1.56
C ASN A 97 -21.27 -6.79 1.73
N GLY A 98 -21.28 -6.00 0.65
CA GLY A 98 -21.60 -4.59 0.67
C GLY A 98 -20.55 -3.71 1.36
N MET A 99 -19.32 -4.20 1.52
CA MET A 99 -18.18 -3.44 2.03
C MET A 99 -17.39 -2.81 0.87
N ARG A 100 -16.61 -1.77 1.17
CA ARG A 100 -15.62 -1.17 0.26
C ARG A 100 -14.21 -1.50 0.73
N VAL A 101 -13.25 -1.41 -0.19
CA VAL A 101 -11.84 -1.67 0.10
C VAL A 101 -11.00 -0.44 -0.22
N ILE A 102 -10.12 -0.07 0.71
CA ILE A 102 -9.04 0.90 0.55
C ILE A 102 -7.74 0.17 0.80
N ILE A 103 -6.70 0.50 0.04
CA ILE A 103 -5.33 0.05 0.26
C ILE A 103 -4.52 1.28 0.63
N ASP A 104 -3.70 1.19 1.67
CA ASP A 104 -2.76 2.23 2.03
C ASP A 104 -1.72 2.43 0.89
N TRP A 105 -1.60 3.66 0.41
CA TRP A 105 -0.79 4.00 -0.76
C TRP A 105 0.35 4.94 -0.37
N VAL A 106 1.55 4.38 -0.21
CA VAL A 106 2.74 5.09 0.26
C VAL A 106 3.50 5.69 -0.93
N ALA A 107 3.12 6.90 -1.33
CA ALA A 107 3.64 7.54 -2.53
C ALA A 107 4.82 8.51 -2.30
N ASN A 108 5.19 8.81 -1.06
CA ASN A 108 6.28 9.76 -0.79
C ASN A 108 7.68 9.15 -1.01
N HIS A 109 7.85 7.89 -0.64
CA HIS A 109 9.11 7.15 -0.71
C HIS A 109 8.87 5.69 -1.14
N THR A 110 9.94 4.98 -1.49
CA THR A 110 9.93 3.51 -1.64
C THR A 110 11.00 2.89 -0.75
N GLY A 111 10.97 1.57 -0.58
CA GLY A 111 12.08 0.83 0.01
C GLY A 111 13.36 0.88 -0.84
N CYS A 112 14.50 0.59 -0.22
CA CYS A 112 15.86 0.78 -0.76
C CYS A 112 16.31 -0.22 -1.86
N ASP A 113 15.41 -1.09 -2.33
CA ASP A 113 15.60 -1.97 -3.49
C ASP A 113 14.35 -2.00 -4.39
N HIS A 114 13.56 -0.93 -4.37
CA HIS A 114 12.39 -0.83 -5.25
C HIS A 114 12.80 -0.89 -6.72
N LYS A 115 11.99 -1.56 -7.56
CA LYS A 115 12.28 -1.77 -8.99
C LYS A 115 12.71 -0.50 -9.73
N TRP A 116 12.07 0.63 -9.41
CA TRP A 116 12.39 1.93 -10.01
C TRP A 116 13.78 2.46 -9.67
N MET A 117 14.40 2.06 -8.55
CA MET A 117 15.78 2.47 -8.26
C MET A 117 16.78 1.92 -9.26
N TYR A 118 16.48 0.76 -9.86
CA TYR A 118 17.33 0.13 -10.87
C TYR A 118 17.04 0.65 -12.28
N THR A 119 15.77 0.85 -12.61
CA THR A 119 15.35 1.25 -13.96
C THR A 119 15.36 2.76 -14.17
N ASN A 120 15.11 3.53 -13.11
CA ASN A 120 14.90 4.98 -13.13
C ASN A 120 15.50 5.65 -11.89
N PRO A 121 16.82 5.54 -11.66
CA PRO A 121 17.47 6.11 -10.48
C PRO A 121 17.36 7.65 -10.41
N GLU A 122 16.99 8.33 -11.49
CA GLU A 122 16.69 9.76 -11.55
C GLU A 122 15.35 10.13 -10.91
N TRP A 123 14.49 9.15 -10.60
CA TRP A 123 13.19 9.37 -9.93
C TRP A 123 13.30 9.51 -8.41
N PHE A 124 14.51 9.47 -7.86
CA PHE A 124 14.77 9.50 -6.43
C PHE A 124 15.66 10.68 -6.07
N LEU A 125 15.42 11.25 -4.88
CA LEU A 125 16.32 12.25 -4.32
C LEU A 125 17.68 11.62 -4.00
N LYS A 126 18.73 12.38 -4.26
CA LYS A 126 20.12 12.03 -3.94
C LYS A 126 20.77 13.17 -3.19
N ASN A 127 21.59 12.85 -2.21
CA ASN A 127 22.42 13.85 -1.52
C ASN A 127 23.60 14.30 -2.39
N GLU A 128 24.43 15.21 -1.88
CA GLU A 128 25.62 15.72 -2.58
C GLU A 128 26.63 14.63 -2.95
N GLN A 129 26.63 13.50 -2.22
CA GLN A 129 27.46 12.33 -2.48
C GLN A 129 26.82 11.35 -3.48
N GLY A 130 25.66 11.70 -4.07
CA GLY A 130 24.94 10.88 -5.04
C GLY A 130 24.19 9.69 -4.42
N GLN A 131 24.03 9.65 -3.10
CA GLN A 131 23.38 8.56 -2.38
C GLN A 131 21.87 8.82 -2.21
N PHE A 132 21.06 7.78 -2.41
CA PHE A 132 19.63 7.81 -2.10
C PHE A 132 19.40 8.01 -0.59
N TYR A 133 18.43 8.84 -0.24
CA TYR A 133 18.10 9.14 1.15
C TYR A 133 16.60 9.47 1.32
N ASP A 134 16.14 9.46 2.56
CA ASP A 134 14.85 9.98 2.99
C ASP A 134 15.08 11.22 3.89
N ARG A 135 14.27 12.27 3.70
CA ARG A 135 14.41 13.55 4.41
C ARG A 135 14.07 13.49 5.90
N ASN A 136 13.33 12.48 6.34
CA ASN A 136 12.95 12.27 7.74
C ASN A 136 13.93 11.36 8.49
N GLY A 137 14.97 10.86 7.82
CA GLY A 137 16.00 9.99 8.40
C GLY A 137 15.59 8.53 8.51
N TRP A 138 14.53 8.11 7.81
CA TRP A 138 14.17 6.70 7.74
C TRP A 138 15.17 5.93 6.88
N VAL A 139 15.83 4.94 7.46
CA VAL A 139 16.99 4.30 6.83
C VAL A 139 16.64 3.21 5.82
N ASP A 140 15.42 2.67 5.86
CA ASP A 140 14.94 1.58 5.00
C ASP A 140 14.25 2.07 3.72
N VAL A 141 14.10 3.39 3.55
CA VAL A 141 13.42 4.01 2.40
C VAL A 141 14.24 5.11 1.76
N ALA A 142 13.84 5.52 0.56
CA ALA A 142 14.34 6.72 -0.11
C ALA A 142 13.20 7.51 -0.77
N ASP A 143 13.30 8.83 -0.69
CA ASP A 143 12.29 9.75 -1.20
C ASP A 143 12.24 9.79 -2.73
N LEU A 144 11.01 9.83 -3.25
CA LEU A 144 10.75 10.06 -4.67
C LEU A 144 10.88 11.55 -5.02
N ASP A 145 11.48 11.85 -6.16
CA ASP A 145 11.59 13.21 -6.71
C ASP A 145 10.34 13.55 -7.55
N TYR A 146 9.38 14.23 -6.93
CA TYR A 146 8.14 14.66 -7.58
C TYR A 146 8.32 15.76 -8.64
N SER A 147 9.52 16.32 -8.81
CA SER A 147 9.79 17.20 -9.95
C SER A 147 9.75 16.42 -11.28
N GLN A 148 10.10 15.13 -11.25
CA GLN A 148 10.15 14.25 -12.43
C GLN A 148 8.75 13.97 -12.99
N PRO A 149 8.39 14.47 -14.21
CA PRO A 149 7.08 14.22 -14.79
C PRO A 149 6.83 12.74 -15.12
N ALA A 150 7.87 12.02 -15.57
CA ALA A 150 7.78 10.61 -15.91
C ALA A 150 7.45 9.74 -14.68
N MET A 151 8.07 10.03 -13.53
CA MET A 151 7.78 9.36 -12.26
C MET A 151 6.32 9.57 -11.83
N ARG A 152 5.83 10.81 -11.87
CA ARG A 152 4.43 11.12 -11.54
C ARG A 152 3.45 10.36 -12.43
N LYS A 153 3.75 10.25 -13.72
CA LYS A 153 2.96 9.45 -14.65
C LYS A 153 2.96 7.97 -14.27
N ALA A 154 4.13 7.40 -13.99
CA ALA A 154 4.26 6.01 -13.56
C ALA A 154 3.53 5.72 -12.24
N MET A 155 3.53 6.67 -11.30
CA MET A 155 2.77 6.57 -10.05
C MET A 155 1.25 6.54 -10.30
N ILE A 156 0.74 7.38 -11.21
CA ILE A 156 -0.67 7.36 -11.61
C ILE A 156 -1.01 6.04 -12.32
N GLU A 157 -0.17 5.58 -13.23
CA GLU A 157 -0.33 4.29 -13.92
C GLU A 157 -0.35 3.13 -12.93
N ALA A 158 0.48 3.17 -11.88
CA ALA A 158 0.49 2.16 -10.82
C ALA A 158 -0.78 2.19 -9.95
N MET A 159 -1.38 3.36 -9.70
CA MET A 159 -2.67 3.45 -8.99
C MET A 159 -3.87 3.00 -9.84
N LEU A 160 -3.76 3.06 -11.17
CA LEU A 160 -4.81 2.67 -12.11
C LEU A 160 -4.81 1.17 -12.46
N PHE A 161 -3.71 0.48 -12.18
CA PHE A 161 -3.52 -0.97 -12.40
C PHE A 161 -4.40 -1.79 -11.43
#